data_AF-A0A132GJZ5-F1
#
_entry.id   AF-A0A132GJZ5-F1
#
_cell.length_a   1.000
_cell.length_b   1.000
_cell.length_c   1.000
_cell.angle_alpha   90.00
_cell.angle_beta   90.00
_cell.angle_gamma   90.00
#
_symmetry.space_group_name_H-M   'P 1'
#
loop_
_entity.id
_entity.type
_entity.pdbx_description
1 polymer ?
#
loop_
_entity_poly.entity_id
_entity_poly.type
_entity_poly.pdbx_seq_one_letter_code
_entity_poly.pdbx_strand_id
1 'polypeptide(L)' 'MLKTILIHPMIYDHIKNINLYKGLTPAIDLALDYIATVTPDVEVGTHQLDLGVKAVVSEYTTSLVNAKGYEAHRR' A
#
# COMPACT_ATOMS: atom_id res chain seq x y z
N MET A 1 -4.16 -33.23 3.37
CA MET A 1 -4.80 -31.90 3.48
C MET A 1 -3.87 -30.90 2.79
N LEU A 2 -4.15 -30.53 1.53
CA LEU A 2 -3.34 -29.53 0.84
C LEU A 2 -3.59 -28.17 1.51
N LYS A 3 -2.55 -27.59 2.09
CA LYS A 3 -2.55 -26.16 2.41
C LYS A 3 -2.63 -25.42 1.08
N THR A 4 -3.74 -24.73 0.83
CA THR A 4 -3.80 -23.69 -0.20
C THR A 4 -2.73 -22.66 0.14
N ILE A 5 -1.60 -22.72 -0.57
CA ILE A 5 -0.62 -21.64 -0.54
C ILE A 5 -1.28 -20.49 -1.28
N LEU A 6 -1.85 -19.55 -0.54
CA LEU A 6 -2.14 -18.22 -1.07
C LEU A 6 -0.78 -17.60 -1.40
N ILE A 7 -0.34 -17.78 -2.64
CA ILE A 7 0.64 -16.89 -3.25
C ILE A 7 -0.08 -15.54 -3.22
N HIS A 8 0.24 -14.67 -2.27
CA HIS A 8 -0.27 -13.32 -2.30
C HIS A 8 0.45 -12.65 -3.45
N PRO A 9 -0.21 -12.37 -4.59
CA PRO A 9 0.48 -11.81 -5.74
C PRO A 9 0.95 -10.41 -5.35
N MET A 10 2.17 -10.05 -5.75
CA MET A 10 2.57 -8.64 -5.82
C MET A 10 1.62 -7.97 -6.83
N ILE A 11 0.88 -6.96 -6.38
CA ILE A 11 -0.03 -6.19 -7.24
C ILE A 11 0.70 -4.91 -7.66
N TYR A 12 0.84 -4.72 -8.97
CA TYR A 12 1.39 -3.51 -9.57
C TYR A 12 0.48 -3.09 -10.73
N ASP A 13 -0.17 -1.93 -10.59
CA ASP A 13 -1.10 -1.41 -11.58
C ASP A 13 -1.27 0.11 -11.42
N HIS A 14 -2.10 0.72 -12.28
CA HIS A 14 -2.42 2.13 -12.28
C HIS A 14 -3.62 2.43 -11.36
N ILE A 15 -3.59 3.57 -10.65
CA ILE A 15 -4.67 4.00 -9.74
C ILE A 15 -6.04 4.11 -10.45
N LYS A 16 -6.06 4.35 -11.76
CA LYS A 16 -7.33 4.32 -12.54
C LYS A 16 -8.06 2.97 -12.49
N ASN A 17 -7.34 1.88 -12.20
CA ASN A 17 -7.85 0.51 -12.14
C ASN A 17 -8.15 0.07 -10.69
N ILE A 18 -8.09 0.99 -9.72
CA ILE A 18 -8.17 0.69 -8.28
C ILE A 18 -9.38 -0.17 -7.89
N ASN A 19 -10.51 0.00 -8.58
CA ASN A 19 -11.74 -0.74 -8.33
C ASN A 19 -11.65 -2.24 -8.65
N LEU A 20 -10.70 -2.67 -9.50
CA LEU A 20 -10.49 -4.10 -9.80
C LEU A 20 -10.00 -4.89 -8.58
N TYR A 21 -9.44 -4.20 -7.59
CA TYR A 21 -8.83 -4.80 -6.41
C TYR A 21 -9.69 -4.68 -5.14
N LYS A 22 -10.91 -4.16 -5.28
CA LYS A 22 -11.86 -4.11 -4.17
C LYS A 22 -12.35 -5.52 -3.79
N GLY A 23 -12.57 -5.75 -2.50
CA GLY A 23 -13.03 -7.02 -1.94
C GLY A 23 -11.92 -8.04 -1.67
N LEU A 24 -10.64 -7.68 -1.85
CA LEU A 24 -9.51 -8.55 -1.48
C LEU A 24 -9.42 -8.72 0.04
N THR A 25 -9.38 -7.61 0.77
CA THR A 25 -9.52 -7.55 2.24
C THR A 25 -10.10 -6.19 2.63
N PRO A 26 -10.74 -6.07 3.81
CA PRO A 26 -11.21 -4.77 4.30
C PRO A 26 -10.11 -3.71 4.42
N ALA A 27 -8.89 -4.11 4.78
CA ALA A 27 -7.75 -3.21 4.90
C ALA A 27 -7.28 -2.69 3.54
N ILE A 28 -7.27 -3.56 2.51
CA ILE A 28 -6.99 -3.14 1.14
C ILE A 28 -8.08 -2.19 0.65
N ASP A 29 -9.36 -2.48 0.90
CA ASP A 29 -10.45 -1.59 0.50
C ASP A 29 -10.29 -0.18 1.10
N LEU A 30 -10.01 -0.08 2.40
CA LEU A 30 -9.77 1.19 3.09
C LEU A 30 -8.56 1.94 2.51
N ALA A 31 -7.46 1.24 2.25
CA ALA A 31 -6.28 1.85 1.64
C ALA A 31 -6.56 2.36 0.22
N LEU A 32 -7.33 1.61 -0.56
CA LEU A 32 -7.73 2.01 -1.91
C LEU A 32 -8.66 3.24 -1.88
N ASP A 33 -9.62 3.31 -0.95
CA ASP A 33 -10.48 4.50 -0.80
C ASP A 33 -9.67 5.75 -0.43
N TYR A 34 -8.69 5.59 0.46
CA TYR A 34 -7.77 6.68 0.79
C TYR A 34 -6.99 7.14 -0.44
N ILE A 35 -6.33 6.23 -1.17
CA ILE A 35 -5.55 6.56 -2.37
C ILE A 35 -6.41 7.26 -3.43
N ALA A 36 -7.68 6.88 -3.59
CA ALA A 36 -8.58 7.49 -4.57
C ALA A 36 -8.96 8.95 -4.26
N THR A 37 -8.82 9.40 -3.01
CA THR A 37 -9.20 10.74 -2.56
C THR A 37 -8.01 11.67 -2.32
N VAL A 38 -6.81 11.12 -2.17
CA VAL A 38 -5.57 11.87 -1.93
C VAL A 38 -5.17 12.69 -3.16
N THR A 39 -4.81 13.94 -2.91
CA THR A 39 -4.28 14.87 -3.89
C THR A 39 -2.76 15.02 -3.72
N PRO A 40 -2.02 15.51 -4.75
CA PRO A 40 -0.57 15.64 -4.69
C PRO A 40 -0.03 16.56 -3.59
N ASP A 41 -0.85 17.44 -3.03
CA ASP A 41 -0.54 18.37 -1.94
C ASP A 41 -0.79 17.78 -0.54
N VAL A 42 -1.03 16.47 -0.44
CA VAL A 42 -1.18 15.77 0.85
C VAL A 42 0.03 16.01 1.76
N GLU A 43 -0.25 16.25 3.03
CA GLU A 43 0.78 16.55 4.04
C GLU A 43 1.71 15.35 4.25
N VAL A 44 3.02 15.62 4.31
CA VAL A 44 4.03 14.63 4.71
C VAL A 44 3.80 14.23 6.16
N GLY A 45 3.71 12.94 6.41
CA GLY A 45 3.44 12.43 7.74
C GLY A 45 2.71 11.10 7.74
N THR A 46 2.15 10.76 8.91
CA THR A 46 1.35 9.55 9.09
C THR A 46 -0.12 9.94 9.16
N HIS A 47 -0.93 9.33 8.29
CA HIS A 47 -2.38 9.49 8.23
C HIS A 47 -3.03 8.20 8.72
N GLN A 48 -3.69 8.25 9.87
CA GLN A 48 -4.37 7.09 10.43
C GLN A 48 -5.71 6.87 9.69
N LEU A 49 -5.93 5.67 9.15
CA LEU A 49 -7.16 5.33 8.42
C LEU A 49 -8.14 4.55 9.31
N ASP A 50 -7.64 3.56 10.06
CA ASP A 50 -8.38 2.82 11.10
C ASP A 50 -7.44 2.35 12.22
N LEU A 51 -7.83 1.39 13.08
CA LEU A 51 -6.96 0.88 14.15
C LEU A 51 -5.77 0.02 13.66
N GLY A 52 -5.83 -0.53 12.45
CA GLY A 52 -4.82 -1.45 11.90
C GLY A 52 -4.11 -0.91 10.65
N VAL A 53 -4.59 0.18 10.06
CA VAL A 53 -4.15 0.70 8.77
C VAL A 53 -3.83 2.19 8.88
N LYS A 54 -2.66 2.55 8.38
CA LYS A 54 -2.19 3.93 8.27
C LYS A 54 -1.47 4.12 6.94
N ALA A 55 -1.57 5.31 6.38
CA ALA A 55 -0.74 5.73 5.25
C ALA A 55 0.45 6.54 5.77
N VAL A 56 1.64 6.27 5.22
CA VAL A 56 2.84 7.07 5.48
C VAL A 56 3.18 7.80 4.20
N VAL A 57 2.99 9.12 4.21
CA VAL A 57 3.36 10.02 3.12
C VAL A 57 4.74 10.57 3.43
N SER A 58 5.66 10.46 2.49
CA SER A 58 7.04 10.90 2.66
C SER A 58 7.57 11.55 1.40
N GLU A 59 8.51 12.48 1.59
CA GLU A 59 9.29 13.07 0.52
C GLU A 59 10.74 12.61 0.68
N TYR A 60 11.34 12.15 -0.41
CA TYR A 60 12.73 11.68 -0.40
C TYR A 60 13.34 11.78 -1.80
N THR A 61 14.66 11.94 -1.85
CA THR A 61 15.42 11.88 -3.12
C THR A 61 15.66 10.42 -3.52
N THR A 62 15.35 10.08 -4.76
CA THR A 62 15.64 8.75 -5.31
C THR A 62 17.16 8.53 -5.40
N SER A 63 17.64 7.43 -4.82
CA SER A 63 19.04 6.97 -4.95
C SER A 63 19.10 5.73 -5.83
N LEU A 64 20.04 5.70 -6.78
CA LEU A 64 20.27 4.52 -7.63
C LEU A 64 20.95 3.37 -6.87
N VAL A 65 21.73 3.71 -5.84
CA VAL A 65 22.41 2.72 -4.99
C VAL A 65 21.55 2.44 -3.78
N ASN A 66 21.19 1.17 -3.60
CA ASN A 66 20.49 0.73 -2.39
C ASN A 66 21.48 0.52 -1.23
N ALA A 67 21.89 1.61 -0.59
CA ALA A 67 22.77 1.56 0.58
C ALA A 67 22.05 1.08 1.86
N LYS A 68 20.71 1.04 1.87
CA LYS A 68 19.89 0.69 3.05
C LYS A 68 19.51 -0.79 3.11
N GLY A 69 19.67 -1.54 2.02
CA GLY A 69 19.33 -2.96 1.94
C GLY A 69 17.89 -3.21 1.49
N TYR A 70 17.50 -4.48 1.44
CA TYR A 70 16.16 -4.89 1.03
C TYR A 70 15.30 -5.20 2.26
N GLU A 71 14.03 -4.78 2.23
CA GLU A 71 13.09 -4.93 3.34
C GLU A 71 11.86 -5.75 2.94
N ALA A 72 11.29 -6.48 3.89
CA ALA A 72 10.03 -7.21 3.75
C ALA A 72 9.30 -7.26 5.10
N HIS A 73 7.97 -7.25 5.07
CA HIS A 73 7.13 -7.19 6.27
C HIS A 73 6.23 -8.43 6.39
N ARG A 74 5.89 -8.80 7.63
CA ARG A 74 5.03 -9.97 7.95
C ARG A 74 3.76 -9.60 8.73
N ARG A 75 3.58 -8.32 9.06
CA ARG A 75 2.50 -7.82 9.91
C ARG A 75 1.86 -6.63 9.23
#